data_AF-A0A9P5ZBJ6-F1
#
_entry.id   AF-A0A9P5ZBJ6-F1
#
_cell.length_a   1.000
_cell.length_b   1.000
_cell.length_c   1.000
_cell.angle_alpha   90.00
_cell.angle_beta   90.00
_cell.angle_gamma   90.00
#
_symmetry.space_group_name_H-M   'P 1'
#
loop_
_entity.id
_entity.type
_entity.pdbx_description
1 polymer ?
#
loop_
_entity_poly.entity_id
_entity_poly.type
_entity_poly.pdbx_seq_one_letter_code
_entity_poly.pdbx_strand_id
1 'polypeptide(L)'
;MDVAPKTQTQSQSQGDKLKRTNSNSGFAKPAAAAAATKPVMEIISEHFSPFDADALIVRPFEEEAARDAKFEEELSDMLLNIILKTHAWAASRPKHEAGLESRKLEEEISQIMDTEREQGMCSPTPSSSFSSSSFGSRVIEQTRQRLGEFVQRMKTAVAALMGVP
;
A
#
# COMPACT_ATOMS: atom_id res chain seq x y z
N MET A 1 22.89 18.52 -22.10
CA MET A 1 23.13 19.41 -20.95
C MET A 1 22.00 19.17 -19.97
N ASP A 2 22.20 18.17 -19.13
CA ASP A 2 21.24 17.65 -18.17
C ASP A 2 21.21 18.50 -16.90
N VAL A 3 20.03 18.97 -16.53
CA VAL A 3 19.76 19.59 -15.23
C VAL A 3 18.70 18.76 -14.54
N ALA A 4 19.14 17.87 -13.66
CA ALA A 4 18.26 17.16 -12.73
C ALA A 4 17.96 18.05 -11.51
N PRO A 5 16.71 18.13 -11.02
CA PRO A 5 16.43 18.78 -9.75
C PRO A 5 16.72 17.82 -8.57
N LYS A 6 17.57 18.28 -7.65
CA LYS A 6 17.76 17.70 -6.32
C LYS A 6 16.55 18.06 -5.45
N THR A 7 15.81 17.07 -4.97
CA THR A 7 14.80 17.27 -3.92
C THR A 7 15.41 16.91 -2.58
N GLN A 8 15.83 17.95 -1.86
CA GLN A 8 16.29 17.90 -0.48
C GLN A 8 15.05 17.93 0.42
N THR A 9 14.68 16.80 1.03
CA THR A 9 13.66 16.76 2.09
C THR A 9 14.37 16.68 3.43
N GLN A 10 14.41 17.84 4.08
CA GLN A 10 14.92 18.05 5.42
C GLN A 10 13.74 17.89 6.39
N SER A 11 13.63 16.74 7.05
CA SER A 11 12.67 16.54 8.15
C SER A 11 13.41 16.56 9.48
N GLN A 12 13.38 17.72 10.11
CA GLN A 12 13.60 17.89 11.54
C GLN A 12 12.56 17.05 12.31
N SER A 13 13.02 16.05 13.04
CA SER A 13 12.22 15.41 14.09
C SER A 13 12.77 15.87 15.43
N GLN A 14 12.10 16.86 16.01
CA GLN A 14 12.24 17.22 17.42
C GLN A 14 11.95 15.98 18.27
N GLY A 15 12.97 15.50 18.97
CA GLY A 15 12.83 14.45 19.98
C GLY A 15 12.04 15.01 21.16
N ASP A 16 10.77 14.63 21.23
CA ASP A 16 9.89 14.99 22.32
C ASP A 16 10.32 14.26 23.60
N LYS A 17 10.48 15.05 24.66
CA LYS A 17 10.94 14.60 25.97
C LYS A 17 9.82 13.78 26.63
N LEU A 18 9.89 12.45 26.54
CA LEU A 18 9.19 11.59 27.48
C LEU A 18 9.84 11.74 28.87
N LYS A 19 9.37 12.73 29.63
CA LYS A 19 9.52 12.80 31.08
C LYS A 19 8.66 11.69 31.68
N ARG A 20 9.20 10.47 31.74
CA ARG A 20 8.71 9.40 32.61
C ARG A 20 8.78 9.92 34.05
N THR A 21 7.69 10.46 34.56
CA THR A 21 7.48 10.58 36.00
C THR A 21 7.18 9.18 36.51
N ASN A 22 8.25 8.47 36.86
CA ASN A 22 8.20 7.28 37.68
C ASN A 22 7.61 7.71 39.04
N SER A 23 6.29 7.63 39.18
CA SER A 23 5.60 7.71 40.46
C SER A 23 5.97 6.47 41.25
N ASN A 24 7.16 6.54 41.85
CA ASN A 24 7.62 5.69 42.92
C ASN A 24 6.66 5.90 44.10
N SER A 25 5.52 5.22 44.07
CA SER A 25 4.64 5.07 45.20
C SER A 25 5.49 4.47 46.30
N GLY A 26 5.83 5.29 47.28
CA GLY A 26 6.54 4.86 48.46
C GLY A 26 5.81 3.66 49.05
N PHE A 27 6.45 2.50 48.97
CA PHE A 27 6.22 1.45 49.94
C PHE A 27 6.73 1.99 51.28
N ALA A 28 5.88 2.79 51.91
CA ALA A 28 5.99 3.08 53.33
C ALA A 28 5.97 1.72 54.02
N LYS A 29 7.13 1.33 54.52
CA LYS A 29 7.34 0.25 55.47
C LYS A 29 6.24 0.37 56.53
N PRO A 30 5.29 -0.58 56.64
CA PRO A 30 4.34 -0.54 57.73
C PRO A 30 5.15 -0.68 59.02
N ALA A 31 5.18 0.40 59.79
CA ALA A 31 5.66 0.35 61.15
C ALA A 31 4.87 -0.75 61.86
N ALA A 32 5.58 -1.62 62.58
CA ALA A 32 5.04 -2.69 63.39
C ALA A 32 4.17 -2.11 64.51
N ALA A 33 2.94 -1.74 64.18
CA ALA A 33 1.88 -1.48 65.14
C ALA A 33 1.25 -2.83 65.48
N ALA A 34 1.22 -3.12 66.79
CA ALA A 34 0.78 -4.36 67.38
C ALA A 34 -0.46 -4.95 66.70
N ALA A 35 -0.36 -6.23 66.32
CA ALA A 35 -1.47 -7.05 65.83
C ALA A 35 -2.45 -7.31 66.98
N ALA A 36 -3.26 -6.31 67.33
CA ALA A 36 -4.52 -6.54 68.00
C ALA A 36 -5.47 -7.11 66.94
N THR A 37 -5.73 -8.42 67.00
CA THR A 37 -6.75 -9.06 66.19
C THR A 37 -8.09 -8.39 66.52
N LYS A 38 -8.56 -7.53 65.61
CA LYS A 38 -9.91 -6.96 65.72
C LYS A 38 -10.88 -8.13 65.92
N PRO A 39 -11.75 -8.11 66.94
CA PRO A 39 -12.71 -9.17 67.16
C PRO A 39 -13.52 -9.39 65.88
N VAL A 40 -13.73 -10.66 65.51
CA VAL A 40 -14.40 -11.07 64.26
C VAL A 40 -15.72 -10.32 64.06
N MET A 41 -16.42 -10.01 65.16
CA MET A 41 -17.67 -9.25 65.16
C MET A 41 -17.50 -7.82 64.62
N GLU A 42 -16.38 -7.14 64.88
CA GLU A 42 -16.08 -5.79 64.40
C GLU A 42 -15.77 -5.78 62.89
N ILE A 43 -15.08 -6.82 62.40
CA ILE A 43 -14.78 -6.99 60.97
C ILE A 43 -16.07 -7.26 60.17
N ILE A 44 -16.99 -8.04 60.72
CA ILE A 44 -18.28 -8.33 60.08
C ILE A 44 -19.22 -7.10 60.15
N SER A 45 -19.01 -6.22 61.14
CA SER A 45 -19.79 -4.99 61.30
C SER A 45 -19.28 -3.83 60.44
N GLU A 46 -18.06 -3.92 59.90
CA GLU A 46 -17.55 -2.93 58.95
C GLU A 46 -18.40 -2.96 57.67
N HIS A 47 -19.02 -1.82 57.36
CA HIS A 47 -19.78 -1.64 56.13
C HIS A 47 -18.80 -1.53 54.96
N PHE A 48 -18.80 -2.53 54.06
CA PHE A 48 -18.03 -2.45 52.83
C PHE A 48 -18.54 -1.30 51.95
N SER A 49 -17.63 -0.51 51.39
CA SER A 49 -18.04 0.45 50.35
C SER A 49 -18.70 -0.31 49.20
N PRO A 50 -19.83 0.17 48.66
CA PRO A 50 -20.47 -0.46 47.51
C PRO A 50 -19.47 -0.62 46.37
N PHE A 51 -19.44 -1.80 45.76
CA PHE A 51 -18.58 -2.07 44.62
C PHE A 51 -19.15 -1.38 43.37
N ASP A 52 -18.38 -0.45 42.81
CA ASP A 52 -18.73 0.21 41.55
C ASP A 52 -18.25 -0.64 40.38
N ALA A 53 -19.10 -1.60 39.97
CA ALA A 53 -18.82 -2.48 38.85
C ALA A 53 -18.72 -1.73 37.52
N ASP A 54 -19.49 -0.65 37.37
CA ASP A 54 -19.57 0.11 36.13
C ASP A 54 -18.27 0.84 35.85
N ALA A 55 -17.75 1.57 36.84
CA ALA A 55 -16.51 2.31 36.68
C ALA A 55 -15.27 1.40 36.59
N LEU A 56 -15.26 0.28 37.33
CA LEU A 56 -14.08 -0.56 37.44
C LEU A 56 -13.97 -1.65 36.39
N ILE A 57 -15.10 -2.13 35.85
CA ILE A 57 -15.13 -3.26 34.92
C ILE A 57 -15.78 -2.83 33.61
N VAL A 58 -17.01 -2.36 33.62
CA VAL A 58 -17.77 -2.16 32.38
C VAL A 58 -17.13 -1.09 31.49
N ARG A 59 -16.83 0.09 32.07
CA ARG A 59 -16.26 1.21 31.32
C ARG A 59 -14.92 0.92 30.64
N PRO A 60 -13.91 0.34 31.31
CA PRO A 60 -12.65 -0.02 30.65
C PRO A 60 -12.83 -0.95 29.45
N PHE A 61 -13.76 -1.90 29.52
CA PHE A 61 -14.04 -2.81 28.41
C PHE A 61 -14.76 -2.11 27.25
N GLU A 62 -15.70 -1.22 27.54
CA GLU A 62 -16.34 -0.38 26.51
C GLU A 62 -15.32 0.55 25.83
N GLU A 63 -14.42 1.15 26.60
CA GLU A 63 -13.35 2.01 26.10
C GLU A 63 -12.32 1.22 25.25
N GLU A 64 -12.00 -0.02 25.62
CA GLU A 64 -11.18 -0.92 24.79
C GLU A 64 -11.91 -1.30 23.49
N ALA A 65 -13.17 -1.72 23.57
CA ALA A 65 -13.96 -2.09 22.39
C ALA A 65 -14.09 -0.92 21.39
N ALA A 66 -14.23 0.31 21.90
CA ALA A 66 -14.25 1.51 21.07
C ALA A 66 -12.88 1.79 20.41
N ARG A 67 -11.77 1.52 21.12
CA ARG A 67 -10.41 1.65 20.55
C ARG A 67 -10.15 0.61 19.47
N ASP A 68 -10.56 -0.63 19.69
CA ASP A 68 -10.42 -1.71 18.72
C ASP A 68 -11.20 -1.40 17.45
N ALA A 69 -12.45 -0.96 17.57
CA ALA A 69 -13.27 -0.56 16.42
C ALA A 69 -12.60 0.58 15.60
N LYS A 70 -12.01 1.57 16.27
CA LYS A 70 -11.28 2.66 15.61
C LYS A 70 -10.00 2.16 14.92
N PHE A 71 -9.27 1.26 15.56
CA PHE A 71 -8.08 0.67 14.99
C PHE A 71 -8.39 -0.16 13.74
N GLU A 72 -9.46 -0.96 13.77
CA GLU A 72 -9.91 -1.72 12.60
C GLU A 72 -10.26 -0.82 11.42
N GLU A 73 -10.93 0.32 11.67
CA GLU A 73 -11.24 1.32 10.65
C GLU A 73 -9.96 1.93 10.05
N GLU A 74 -9.04 2.40 10.90
CA GLU A 74 -7.77 2.99 10.46
C GLU A 74 -6.90 2.00 9.68
N LEU A 75 -6.84 0.74 10.12
CA LEU A 75 -6.11 -0.33 9.44
C LEU A 75 -6.73 -0.63 8.07
N SER A 76 -8.05 -0.69 8.01
CA SER A 76 -8.79 -0.94 6.76
C SER A 76 -8.55 0.18 5.75
N ASP A 77 -8.62 1.44 6.18
CA ASP A 77 -8.32 2.60 5.31
C ASP A 77 -6.87 2.57 4.82
N MET A 78 -5.91 2.32 5.71
CA MET A 78 -4.50 2.25 5.36
C MET A 78 -4.23 1.15 4.32
N LEU A 79 -4.81 -0.05 4.53
CA LEU A 79 -4.63 -1.18 3.63
C LEU A 79 -5.23 -0.89 2.25
N LEU A 80 -6.46 -0.36 2.22
CA LEU A 80 -7.12 0.02 0.97
C LEU A 80 -6.31 1.06 0.19
N ASN A 81 -5.79 2.07 0.88
CA ASN A 81 -4.97 3.13 0.31
C ASN A 81 -3.68 2.57 -0.34
N ILE A 82 -3.00 1.66 0.34
CA ILE A 82 -1.78 1.01 -0.18
C ILE A 82 -2.12 0.16 -1.41
N ILE A 83 -3.19 -0.62 -1.37
CA ILE A 83 -3.63 -1.47 -2.49
C ILE A 83 -3.95 -0.59 -3.71
N LEU A 84 -4.72 0.48 -3.52
CA LEU A 84 -5.09 1.40 -4.59
C LEU A 84 -3.88 2.08 -5.22
N LYS A 85 -2.94 2.58 -4.41
CA LYS A 85 -1.69 3.19 -4.90
C LYS A 85 -0.84 2.20 -5.68
N THR A 86 -0.70 0.99 -5.15
CA THR A 86 0.10 -0.08 -5.79
C THR A 86 -0.53 -0.49 -7.12
N HIS A 87 -1.85 -0.64 -7.16
CA HIS A 87 -2.58 -0.94 -8.39
C HIS A 87 -2.44 0.19 -9.42
N ALA A 88 -2.62 1.45 -9.01
CA ALA A 88 -2.47 2.60 -9.90
C ALA A 88 -1.04 2.69 -10.49
N TRP A 89 -0.02 2.44 -9.66
CA TRP A 89 1.37 2.40 -10.11
C TRP A 89 1.63 1.23 -11.07
N ALA A 90 1.19 0.02 -10.71
CA ALA A 90 1.36 -1.17 -11.55
C ALA A 90 0.61 -1.07 -12.88
N ALA A 91 -0.56 -0.42 -12.91
CA ALA A 91 -1.36 -0.22 -14.12
C ALA A 91 -0.81 0.89 -15.03
N SER A 92 -0.17 1.93 -14.47
CA SER A 92 0.40 3.04 -15.24
C SER A 92 1.77 2.71 -15.85
N ARG A 93 2.57 1.91 -15.15
CA ARG A 93 3.96 1.61 -15.53
C ARG A 93 4.11 0.96 -16.92
N PRO A 94 3.37 -0.10 -17.31
CA PRO A 94 3.54 -0.73 -18.63
C PRO A 94 3.26 0.23 -19.79
N LYS A 95 2.25 1.09 -19.65
CA LYS A 95 1.91 2.09 -20.69
C LYS A 95 3.01 3.14 -20.84
N HIS A 96 3.58 3.57 -19.73
CA HIS A 96 4.68 4.54 -19.73
C HIS A 96 5.95 3.94 -20.33
N GLU A 97 6.32 2.72 -19.92
CA GLU A 97 7.50 2.02 -20.43
C GLU A 97 7.37 1.71 -21.93
N ALA A 98 6.24 1.16 -22.36
CA ALA A 98 5.99 0.90 -23.79
C ALA A 98 6.01 2.20 -24.63
N GLY A 99 5.49 3.30 -24.09
CA GLY A 99 5.53 4.60 -24.76
C GLY A 99 6.95 5.15 -24.91
N LEU A 100 7.80 4.99 -23.90
CA LEU A 100 9.21 5.37 -23.97
C LEU A 100 9.97 4.52 -25.01
N GLU A 101 9.75 3.20 -25.02
CA GLU A 101 10.38 2.32 -26.00
C GLU A 101 9.93 2.63 -27.43
N SER A 102 8.64 2.89 -27.65
CA SER A 102 8.13 3.29 -28.98
C SER A 102 8.82 4.56 -29.47
N ARG A 103 8.90 5.60 -28.63
CA ARG A 103 9.56 6.86 -28.99
C ARG A 103 11.04 6.67 -29.30
N LYS A 104 11.72 5.83 -28.52
CA LYS A 104 13.13 5.51 -28.76
C LYS A 104 13.32 4.87 -30.14
N LEU A 105 12.48 3.91 -30.50
CA LEU A 105 12.53 3.26 -31.81
C LEU A 105 12.19 4.24 -32.93
N GLU A 106 11.21 5.12 -32.75
CA GLU A 106 10.87 6.18 -33.72
C GLU A 106 12.04 7.14 -33.96
N GLU A 107 12.77 7.50 -32.91
CA GLU A 107 13.98 8.33 -33.01
C GLU A 107 15.11 7.61 -33.74
N GLU A 108 15.38 6.35 -33.40
CA GLU A 108 16.39 5.52 -34.09
C GLU A 108 16.05 5.35 -35.58
N ILE A 109 14.77 5.13 -35.92
CA ILE A 109 14.30 5.06 -37.31
C ILE A 109 14.52 6.40 -38.02
N SER A 110 14.18 7.51 -37.37
CA SER A 110 14.36 8.85 -37.93
C SER A 110 15.82 9.14 -38.21
N GLN A 111 16.70 8.78 -37.28
CA GLN A 111 18.14 8.89 -37.43
C GLN A 111 18.65 8.05 -38.61
N ILE A 112 18.20 6.80 -38.74
CA ILE A 112 18.58 5.93 -39.87
C ILE A 112 18.15 6.56 -41.18
N MET A 113 16.89 7.01 -41.31
CA MET A 113 16.39 7.66 -42.52
C MET A 113 17.21 8.90 -42.91
N ASP A 114 17.64 9.70 -41.93
CA ASP A 114 18.49 10.85 -42.19
C ASP A 114 19.89 10.42 -42.68
N THR A 115 20.49 9.39 -42.06
CA THR A 115 21.78 8.86 -42.52
C THR A 115 21.71 8.20 -43.91
N GLU A 116 20.63 7.49 -44.23
CA GLU A 116 20.42 6.89 -45.56
C GLU A 116 20.20 7.97 -46.63
N ARG A 117 19.53 9.07 -46.27
CA ARG A 117 19.36 10.24 -47.13
C ARG A 117 20.71 10.89 -47.43
N GLU A 118 21.57 11.05 -46.43
CA GLU A 118 22.91 11.62 -46.59
C GLU A 118 23.84 10.73 -47.46
N GLN A 119 23.70 9.41 -47.38
CA GLN A 119 24.46 8.46 -48.19
C GLN A 119 23.98 8.34 -49.64
N GLY A 120 22.91 9.06 -50.02
CA GLY A 120 22.34 9.01 -51.38
C GLY A 120 21.63 7.69 -51.70
N MET A 121 21.31 6.87 -50.69
CA MET A 121 20.64 5.58 -50.87
C MET A 121 19.12 5.71 -50.94
N CYS A 122 18.55 6.82 -50.44
CA CYS A 122 17.13 7.12 -50.62
C CYS A 122 16.86 7.73 -52.00
N SER A 123 16.52 6.90 -53.00
CA SER A 123 15.81 7.41 -54.18
C SER A 123 14.38 7.79 -53.75
N PRO A 124 13.83 8.95 -54.13
CA PRO A 124 12.41 9.22 -53.93
C PRO A 124 11.66 8.24 -54.83
N THR A 125 11.18 7.14 -54.26
CA THR A 125 10.30 6.22 -54.98
C THR A 125 8.97 6.96 -55.17
N PRO A 126 8.55 7.26 -56.42
CA PRO A 126 7.26 7.87 -56.65
C PRO A 126 6.19 6.88 -56.18
N SER A 127 5.26 7.42 -55.40
CA SER A 127 4.00 6.82 -54.99
C SER A 127 3.43 5.83 -56.01
N SER A 128 3.64 4.54 -55.78
CA SER A 128 2.78 3.49 -56.32
C SER A 128 2.70 2.34 -55.32
N SER A 129 1.54 2.23 -54.68
CA SER A 129 1.00 1.01 -54.09
C SER A 129 1.75 0.41 -52.89
N PHE A 130 1.40 0.95 -51.73
CA PHE A 130 1.27 0.28 -50.42
C PHE A 130 1.49 -1.25 -50.45
N SER A 131 2.65 -1.69 -49.94
CA SER A 131 2.80 -3.04 -49.37
C SER A 131 3.67 -2.92 -48.12
N SER A 132 2.95 -2.70 -47.03
CA SER A 132 3.36 -2.61 -45.64
C SER A 132 4.29 -3.76 -45.21
N SER A 133 5.44 -3.42 -44.64
CA SER A 133 5.90 -3.88 -43.30
C SER A 133 5.41 -5.26 -42.81
N SER A 134 5.59 -6.30 -43.61
CA SER A 134 5.00 -7.63 -43.36
C SER A 134 5.75 -8.49 -42.33
N PHE A 135 6.92 -8.06 -41.84
CA PHE A 135 7.69 -8.85 -40.87
C PHE A 135 7.40 -8.49 -39.40
N GLY A 136 7.17 -7.21 -39.09
CA GLY A 136 6.79 -6.79 -37.73
C GLY A 136 5.33 -7.11 -37.38
N SER A 137 4.42 -6.97 -38.35
CA SER A 137 2.98 -7.21 -38.14
C SER A 137 2.67 -8.68 -37.83
N ARG A 138 3.33 -9.66 -38.45
CA ARG A 138 3.05 -11.08 -38.20
C ARG A 138 3.39 -11.52 -36.78
N VAL A 139 4.52 -11.09 -36.24
CA VAL A 139 4.95 -11.49 -34.87
C VAL A 139 4.08 -10.82 -33.82
N ILE A 140 3.79 -9.52 -33.99
CA ILE A 140 2.92 -8.77 -33.08
C ILE A 140 1.48 -9.33 -33.12
N GLU A 141 0.95 -9.62 -34.31
CA GLU A 141 -0.42 -10.15 -34.45
C GLU A 141 -0.54 -11.57 -33.90
N GLN A 142 0.49 -12.43 -34.09
CA GLN A 142 0.50 -13.77 -33.50
C GLN A 142 0.55 -13.72 -31.97
N THR A 143 1.30 -12.76 -31.40
CA THR A 143 1.38 -12.58 -29.94
C THR A 143 0.05 -12.06 -29.39
N ARG A 144 -0.58 -11.11 -30.09
CA ARG A 144 -1.92 -10.60 -29.77
C ARG A 144 -2.99 -11.70 -29.82
N GLN A 145 -2.94 -12.58 -30.82
CA GLN A 145 -3.86 -13.70 -30.97
C GLN A 145 -3.70 -14.72 -29.83
N ARG A 146 -2.45 -15.09 -29.50
CA ARG A 146 -2.15 -15.99 -28.37
C ARG A 146 -2.60 -15.42 -27.03
N LEU A 147 -2.42 -14.12 -26.81
CA LEU A 147 -2.87 -13.45 -25.58
C LEU A 147 -4.41 -13.44 -25.49
N GLY A 148 -5.10 -13.18 -26.60
CA GLY A 148 -6.55 -13.24 -26.66
C GLY A 148 -7.10 -14.63 -26.31
N GLU A 149 -6.51 -15.69 -26.89
CA GLU A 149 -6.87 -17.07 -26.58
C GLU A 149 -6.62 -17.42 -25.11
N PHE A 150 -5.49 -16.99 -24.54
CA PHE A 150 -5.17 -17.22 -23.14
C PHE A 150 -6.18 -16.57 -22.20
N VAL A 151 -6.50 -15.30 -22.42
CA VAL A 151 -7.49 -14.57 -21.63
C VAL A 151 -8.87 -15.22 -21.74
N GLN A 152 -9.26 -15.67 -22.93
CA GLN A 152 -10.53 -16.38 -23.14
C GLN A 152 -10.58 -17.69 -22.33
N ARG A 153 -9.52 -18.51 -22.38
CA ARG A 153 -9.43 -19.74 -21.59
C ARG A 153 -9.49 -19.47 -20.09
N MET A 154 -8.83 -18.41 -19.63
CA MET A 154 -8.85 -18.03 -18.22
C MET A 154 -10.26 -17.61 -17.78
N LYS A 155 -10.95 -16.80 -18.60
CA LYS A 155 -12.34 -16.41 -18.35
C LYS A 155 -13.28 -17.63 -18.28
N THR A 156 -13.14 -18.57 -19.22
CA THR A 156 -13.93 -19.81 -19.21
C THR A 156 -13.64 -20.66 -17.98
N ALA A 157 -12.38 -20.81 -17.60
CA ALA A 157 -12.00 -21.56 -16.40
C ALA A 157 -12.57 -20.93 -15.12
N VAL A 158 -12.53 -19.60 -15.01
CA VAL A 158 -13.10 -18.86 -13.87
C VAL A 158 -14.62 -18.97 -13.85
N ALA A 159 -15.30 -18.84 -14.99
CA ALA A 159 -16.76 -19.03 -15.09
C ALA A 159 -17.19 -20.44 -14.66
N ALA A 160 -16.45 -21.47 -15.11
CA ALA A 160 -16.69 -22.86 -14.72
C ALA A 160 -16.48 -23.10 -13.22
N LEU A 161 -15.47 -22.47 -12.61
CA LEU A 161 -15.22 -22.52 -11.17
C LEU A 161 -16.29 -21.80 -10.35
N MET A 162 -16.88 -20.74 -10.91
CA MET A 162 -17.90 -19.93 -10.24
C MET A 162 -19.34 -20.45 -10.46
N GLY A 163 -19.54 -21.47 -11.29
CA GLY A 163 -20.87 -22.05 -11.55
C GLY A 163 -21.84 -21.10 -12.25
N VAL A 164 -21.33 -20.05 -12.91
CA VAL A 164 -22.14 -19.12 -13.70
C VAL A 164 -22.16 -19.62 -15.15
N PRO A 165 -23.33 -20.03 -15.69
CA PRO A 165 -23.45 -20.48 -17.07
C PRO A 165 -23.20 -19.35 -18.09
#